data_AF-A0A923ZHM7-F1
#
_entry.id   AF-A0A923ZHM7-F1
#
_cell.length_a   1.000
_cell.length_b   1.000
_cell.length_c   1.000
_cell.angle_alpha   90.00
_cell.angle_beta   90.00
_cell.angle_gamma   90.00
#
_symmetry.space_group_name_H-M   'P 1'
#
loop_
_entity.id
_entity.type
_entity.pdbx_description
1 polymer ?
#
loop_
_entity_poly.entity_id
_entity_poly.type
_entity_poly.pdbx_seq_one_letter_code
_entity_poly.pdbx_strand_id
1 'polypeptide(L)'
;SRIAALSSGEFVGLVADNPDEKIKLKMFNAEIINDSEKLNVEIAAYKDIPIVKKVTQQEVLDNYYHVKFEIKQLIKNEIARLKEEKENRIFNN
;
A
#
# COMPACT_ATOMS: atom_id res chain seq x y z
N SER A 1 -6.06 29.93 -14.59
CA SER A 1 -6.30 29.81 -13.15
C SER A 1 -7.79 29.79 -12.84
N ARG A 2 -8.31 28.63 -12.41
CA ARG A 2 -9.36 28.48 -11.39
C ARG A 2 -9.70 27.00 -11.28
N ILE A 3 -8.88 26.29 -10.52
CA ILE A 3 -9.23 24.96 -10.04
C ILE A 3 -10.10 25.18 -8.80
N ALA A 4 -11.33 24.65 -8.92
CA ALA A 4 -12.24 24.15 -7.89
C ALA A 4 -12.03 24.64 -6.44
N ALA A 5 -12.94 25.50 -6.00
CA ALA A 5 -13.41 25.49 -4.61
C ALA A 5 -14.85 24.96 -4.64
N LEU A 6 -15.01 23.67 -4.89
CA LEU A 6 -16.30 22.98 -4.79
C LEU A 6 -16.33 22.25 -3.46
N SER A 7 -17.09 22.83 -2.54
CA SER A 7 -17.57 22.17 -1.32
C SER A 7 -18.39 20.94 -1.72
N SER A 8 -18.26 19.89 -0.93
CA SER A 8 -18.72 18.52 -1.11
C SER A 8 -20.24 18.37 -1.33
N GLY A 9 -20.79 18.87 -2.43
CA GLY A 9 -22.21 18.73 -2.73
C GLY A 9 -22.81 19.45 -3.95
N GLU A 10 -22.13 20.40 -4.59
CA GLU A 10 -22.71 21.12 -5.73
C GLU A 10 -21.95 20.91 -7.04
N PHE A 11 -22.55 20.17 -7.97
CA PHE A 11 -22.13 20.17 -9.37
C PHE A 11 -22.91 21.27 -10.11
N VAL A 12 -22.33 22.47 -10.18
CA VAL A 12 -22.91 23.58 -10.95
C VAL A 12 -22.53 23.39 -12.42
N GLY A 13 -23.42 22.72 -13.17
CA GLY A 13 -23.39 22.75 -14.63
C GLY A 13 -23.59 24.19 -15.11
N LEU A 14 -22.77 24.60 -16.09
CA LEU A 14 -22.81 25.89 -16.80
C LEU A 14 -24.16 26.16 -17.50
N VAL A 15 -25.26 26.35 -16.78
CA VAL A 15 -26.46 27.02 -17.27
C VAL A 15 -27.14 27.64 -16.05
N ALA A 16 -27.29 28.96 -16.07
CA ALA A 16 -28.02 29.71 -15.05
C ALA A 16 -29.47 29.20 -14.94
N ASP A 17 -29.81 28.54 -13.82
CA ASP A 17 -31.20 28.35 -13.40
C ASP A 17 -31.72 29.75 -12.99
N ASN A 18 -32.48 30.41 -13.86
CA ASN A 18 -33.27 31.59 -13.48
C ASN A 18 -34.38 31.14 -12.50
N PRO A 19 -34.64 31.86 -11.40
CA PRO A 19 -35.59 31.44 -10.36
C PRO A 19 -37.05 31.25 -10.83
N ASP A 20 -37.43 31.85 -11.97
CA ASP A 20 -38.82 31.91 -12.44
C ASP A 20 -39.18 30.86 -13.51
N GLU A 21 -38.23 30.08 -14.03
CA GLU A 21 -38.51 29.06 -15.06
C GLU A 21 -38.01 27.67 -14.65
N LYS A 22 -38.88 26.90 -13.99
CA LYS A 22 -38.61 25.49 -13.68
C LYS A 22 -38.72 24.64 -14.95
N ILE A 23 -37.58 24.24 -15.50
CA ILE A 23 -37.50 23.22 -16.55
C ILE A 23 -38.01 21.88 -15.98
N LYS A 24 -39.12 21.39 -16.54
CA LYS A 24 -39.91 20.24 -16.05
C LYS A 24 -39.28 18.84 -16.24
N LEU A 25 -38.03 18.76 -16.67
CA LEU A 25 -37.37 17.51 -17.08
C LEU A 25 -35.90 17.44 -16.60
N LYS A 26 -35.64 17.65 -15.31
CA LYS A 26 -34.35 17.21 -14.73
C LYS A 26 -34.35 15.67 -14.71
N MET A 27 -33.59 15.06 -15.62
CA MET A 27 -33.54 13.61 -15.87
C MET A 27 -32.93 12.78 -14.73
N PHE A 28 -32.61 13.40 -13.59
CA PHE A 28 -32.08 12.71 -12.42
C PHE A 28 -32.64 13.35 -11.15
N ASN A 29 -33.80 12.87 -10.69
CA ASN A 29 -34.25 13.08 -9.32
C ASN A 29 -33.66 11.97 -8.44
N ALA A 30 -32.34 11.95 -8.34
CA ALA A 30 -31.63 11.18 -7.32
C ALA A 30 -31.02 12.19 -6.37
N GLU A 31 -31.77 12.56 -5.34
CA GLU A 31 -31.21 13.23 -4.18
C GLU A 31 -30.30 12.22 -3.49
N ILE A 32 -28.99 12.46 -3.51
CA ILE A 32 -28.06 11.69 -2.67
C ILE A 32 -28.27 12.20 -1.26
N ILE A 33 -29.08 11.48 -0.47
CA ILE A 33 -29.22 11.71 0.96
C ILE A 33 -27.89 11.32 1.60
N ASN A 34 -26.97 12.28 1.67
CA ASN A 34 -25.68 12.13 2.33
C ASN A 34 -25.92 12.34 3.83
N ASP A 35 -26.15 11.24 4.56
CA ASP A 35 -26.30 11.25 6.01
C ASP A 35 -24.92 11.54 6.65
N SER A 36 -24.59 12.83 6.65
CA SER A 36 -23.30 13.35 7.07
C SER A 36 -23.01 13.07 8.55
N GLU A 37 -24.04 12.93 9.38
CA GLU A 37 -23.89 12.54 10.77
C GLU A 37 -23.39 11.10 10.91
N LYS A 38 -23.99 10.14 10.19
CA LYS A 38 -23.51 8.75 10.20
C LYS A 38 -22.09 8.63 9.65
N LEU A 39 -21.78 9.36 8.59
CA LEU A 39 -20.43 9.36 8.01
C LEU A 39 -19.41 9.97 8.98
N ASN A 40 -19.76 11.03 9.71
CA ASN A 40 -18.88 11.62 10.73
C ASN A 40 -18.65 10.67 11.91
N VAL A 41 -19.66 9.91 12.33
CA VAL A 41 -19.54 8.89 13.37
C VAL A 41 -18.64 7.74 12.90
N GLU A 42 -18.81 7.28 11.67
CA GLU A 42 -17.96 6.25 11.06
C GLU A 42 -16.51 6.73 10.93
N ILE A 43 -16.31 7.99 10.51
CA ILE A 43 -14.98 8.59 10.39
C ILE A 43 -14.31 8.74 11.76
N ALA A 44 -15.05 9.18 12.78
CA ALA A 44 -14.56 9.28 14.15
C ALA A 44 -14.23 7.91 14.76
N ALA A 45 -14.86 6.85 14.27
CA ALA A 45 -14.60 5.48 14.71
C ALA A 45 -13.43 4.81 13.97
N TYR A 46 -12.85 5.43 12.93
CA TYR A 46 -11.66 4.91 12.28
C TYR A 46 -10.50 4.86 13.27
N LYS A 47 -9.90 3.67 13.38
CA LYS A 47 -8.66 3.46 14.10
C LYS A 47 -7.54 3.27 13.10
N ASP A 48 -6.41 3.91 13.37
CA ASP A 48 -5.22 3.71 12.57
C ASP A 48 -4.81 2.24 12.58
N ILE A 49 -4.33 1.76 11.43
CA ILE A 49 -3.83 0.40 11.29
C ILE A 49 -2.67 0.23 12.28
N PRO A 50 -2.75 -0.74 13.21
CA PRO A 50 -1.70 -0.91 14.20
C PRO A 50 -0.40 -1.35 13.52
N ILE A 51 0.69 -0.65 13.84
CA ILE A 51 2.02 -1.02 13.37
C ILE A 51 2.46 -2.26 14.16
N VAL A 52 2.41 -3.44 13.51
CA VAL A 52 2.72 -4.74 14.12
C VAL A 52 4.16 -4.82 14.63
N LYS A 53 5.11 -4.23 13.90
CA LYS A 53 6.51 -4.08 14.32
C LYS A 53 7.18 -2.92 13.58
N LYS A 54 7.86 -2.03 14.31
CA LYS A 54 8.75 -1.02 13.69
C LYS A 54 10.09 -1.69 13.40
N VAL A 55 10.38 -1.94 12.13
CA VAL A 55 11.70 -2.43 11.69
C VAL A 55 12.65 -1.25 11.65
N THR A 56 13.74 -1.35 12.40
CA THR A 56 14.82 -0.35 12.39
C THR A 56 15.76 -0.60 11.21
N GLN A 57 16.40 0.46 10.70
CA GLN A 57 17.41 0.31 9.65
C GLN A 57 18.57 -0.58 10.09
N GLN A 58 18.92 -0.57 11.39
CA GLN A 58 19.95 -1.43 11.96
C GLN A 58 19.59 -2.91 11.82
N GLU A 59 18.36 -3.31 12.16
CA GLU A 59 17.90 -4.70 12.00
C GLU A 59 18.01 -5.19 10.55
N VAL A 60 17.76 -4.32 9.57
CA VAL A 60 17.90 -4.65 8.15
C VAL A 60 19.35 -4.87 7.77
N LEU A 61 20.25 -3.98 8.23
CA LEU A 61 21.69 -4.09 7.97
C LEU A 61 22.28 -5.35 8.62
N ASP A 62 21.93 -5.61 9.87
CA ASP A 62 22.39 -6.79 10.61
C ASP A 62 21.95 -8.07 9.90
N ASN A 63 20.69 -8.15 9.47
CA ASN A 63 20.18 -9.28 8.69
C ASN A 63 20.94 -9.44 7.37
N TYR A 64 21.16 -8.35 6.64
CA TYR A 64 21.91 -8.39 5.38
C TYR A 64 23.32 -8.94 5.57
N TYR A 65 24.05 -8.46 6.57
CA TYR A 65 25.41 -8.94 6.85
C TYR A 65 25.43 -10.39 7.33
N HIS A 66 24.44 -10.78 8.14
CA HIS A 66 24.29 -12.15 8.62
C HIS A 66 24.08 -13.12 7.46
N VAL A 67 23.07 -12.88 6.62
CA VAL A 67 22.78 -13.72 5.44
C VAL A 67 23.99 -13.79 4.50
N LYS A 68 24.65 -12.65 4.28
CA LYS A 68 25.86 -12.60 3.43
C LYS A 68 27.00 -13.43 3.99
N PHE A 69 27.18 -13.44 5.32
CA PHE A 69 28.19 -14.26 5.97
C PHE A 69 27.84 -15.75 5.88
N GLU A 70 26.60 -16.12 6.18
CA GLU A 70 26.13 -17.50 6.12
C GLU A 70 26.30 -18.10 4.72
N ILE A 71 25.92 -17.37 3.67
CA ILE A 71 26.10 -17.81 2.28
C ILE A 71 27.58 -18.05 1.96
N LYS A 72 28.48 -17.16 2.40
CA LYS A 72 29.92 -17.36 2.21
C LYS A 72 30.43 -18.63 2.89
N GLN A 73 29.97 -18.91 4.12
CA GLN A 73 30.36 -20.12 4.83
C GLN A 73 29.80 -21.37 4.14
N LEU A 74 28.53 -21.32 3.70
CA LEU A 74 27.90 -22.40 2.97
C LEU A 74 28.69 -22.78 1.71
N ILE A 75 29.05 -21.77 0.89
CA ILE A 75 29.85 -21.99 -0.32
C ILE A 75 31.21 -22.59 0.03
N LYS A 76 31.89 -22.07 1.05
CA LYS A 76 33.20 -22.57 1.48
C LYS A 76 33.12 -24.04 1.91
N ASN A 77 32.13 -24.38 2.71
CA ASN A 77 31.90 -25.74 3.20
C ASN A 77 31.57 -26.69 2.05
N GLU A 78 30.75 -26.26 1.10
CA GLU A 78 30.37 -27.06 -0.05
C GLU A 78 31.56 -27.32 -0.98
N ILE A 79 32.40 -26.31 -1.23
CA ILE A 79 33.65 -26.48 -1.98
C ILE A 79 34.58 -27.49 -1.28
N ALA A 80 34.69 -27.43 0.05
CA ALA A 80 35.51 -28.37 0.82
C ALA A 80 34.97 -29.81 0.68
N ARG A 81 33.65 -29.99 0.85
CA ARG A 81 32.97 -31.28 0.69
C ARG A 81 33.21 -31.88 -0.69
N LEU A 82 33.03 -31.09 -1.76
CA LEU A 82 33.22 -31.56 -3.14
C LEU A 82 34.67 -31.95 -3.43
N LYS A 83 35.65 -31.25 -2.84
CA LYS A 83 37.07 -31.62 -2.97
C LYS A 83 37.35 -32.97 -2.31
N GLU A 84 36.88 -33.15 -1.08
CA GLU A 84 37.04 -34.40 -0.34
C GLU A 84 36.35 -35.57 -1.04
N GLU A 85 35.12 -35.38 -1.53
CA GLU A 85 34.42 -36.39 -2.33
C GLU A 85 35.19 -36.76 -3.61
N LYS A 86 35.81 -35.79 -4.29
CA LYS A 86 36.61 -36.03 -5.48
C LYS A 86 37.89 -36.80 -5.15
N GLU A 87 38.60 -36.44 -4.08
CA GLU A 87 39.82 -37.13 -3.62
C GLU A 87 39.50 -38.58 -3.22
N ASN A 88 38.43 -38.79 -2.47
CA ASN A 88 37.97 -40.13 -2.08
C ASN A 88 37.58 -40.98 -3.30
N ARG A 89 36.99 -40.40 -4.34
CA ARG A 89 36.70 -41.15 -5.59
C ARG A 89 37.95 -41.53 -6.36
N ILE A 90 38.99 -40.69 -6.37
CA ILE A 90 40.26 -40.99 -7.04
C ILE A 90 41.02 -42.08 -6.29
N PHE A 91 41.00 -42.08 -4.96
CA PHE A 91 41.72 -43.06 -4.15
C PHE A 91 41.10 -44.47 -4.19
N ASN A 92 39.78 -44.56 -4.39
CA ASN A 92 39.04 -45.83 -4.38
C ASN A 92 38.88 -46.48 -5.77
N ASN A 93 39.57 -46.00 -6.80
CA ASN A 93 39.51 -46.51 -8.18
C ASN A 93 40.91 -46.71 -8.76
#